data_AF-A0A1Q2D0A7-F1
#
_entry.id   AF-A0A1Q2D0A7-F1
#
_cell.length_a   1.000
_cell.length_b   1.000
_cell.length_c   1.000
_cell.angle_alpha   90.00
_cell.angle_beta   90.00
_cell.angle_gamma   90.00
#
_symmetry.space_group_name_H-M   'P 1'
#
loop_
_entity.id
_entity.type
_entity.pdbx_description
1 polymer ?
#
loop_
_entity_poly.entity_id
_entity_poly.type
_entity_poly.pdbx_seq_one_letter_code
_entity_poly.pdbx_strand_id
1 'polypeptide(L)' 'MRTGLSPFEIGDREALFRIRQQAPQLFPRISTVIAQPGLSIKASSDEQLRLIAGAASYVQSVTKGSFDVYAST' A
#
# COMPACT_ATOMS: atom_id res chain seq x y z
N MET A 1 9.09 -37.54 -8.48
CA MET A 1 7.64 -37.31 -8.62
C MET A 1 7.31 -35.93 -8.07
N ARG A 2 6.93 -34.97 -8.92
CA ARG A 2 6.39 -33.66 -8.50
C ARG A 2 4.88 -33.71 -8.76
N THR A 3 4.11 -33.97 -7.72
CA THR A 3 2.64 -33.97 -7.74
C THR A 3 2.15 -32.55 -8.07
N GLY A 4 1.19 -32.48 -9.00
CA GLY A 4 0.66 -31.24 -9.54
C GLY A 4 0.10 -30.31 -8.46
N LEU A 5 0.59 -29.06 -8.46
CA LEU A 5 -0.04 -27.95 -7.77
C LEU A 5 -1.25 -27.53 -8.61
N SER A 6 -2.43 -28.01 -8.21
CA SER A 6 -3.71 -27.45 -8.67
C SER A 6 -3.82 -26.01 -8.16
N PRO A 7 -4.02 -24.99 -9.01
CA PRO A 7 -4.16 -23.59 -8.58
C PRO A 7 -5.53 -23.28 -7.98
N PHE A 8 -6.38 -24.27 -7.77
CA PHE A 8 -7.70 -24.10 -7.18
C PHE A 8 -7.70 -24.71 -5.78
N GLU A 9 -7.39 -23.87 -4.79
CA GLU A 9 -7.80 -24.14 -3.42
C GLU A 9 -9.33 -23.98 -3.40
N ILE A 10 -10.05 -25.09 -3.58
CA ILE A 10 -11.50 -25.15 -3.37
C ILE A 10 -11.71 -25.03 -1.86
N GLY A 11 -11.79 -23.79 -1.37
CA GLY A 11 -12.16 -23.50 -0.01
C GLY A 11 -13.55 -24.08 0.28
N ASP A 12 -13.66 -24.82 1.38
CA ASP A 12 -14.92 -25.29 1.93
C ASP A 12 -15.97 -24.14 1.97
N ARG A 13 -17.25 -24.44 1.76
CA ARG A 13 -18.33 -23.45 1.76
C ARG A 13 -18.29 -22.60 3.04
N GLU A 14 -17.96 -23.22 4.17
CA GLU A 14 -17.79 -22.53 5.44
C GLU A 14 -16.61 -21.54 5.43
N ALA A 15 -15.50 -21.88 4.79
CA ALA A 15 -14.35 -21.00 4.65
C ALA A 15 -14.67 -19.78 3.78
N LEU A 16 -15.37 -19.97 2.66
CA LEU A 16 -15.84 -18.87 1.81
C LEU A 16 -16.86 -17.99 2.54
N PHE A 17 -17.76 -18.59 3.34
CA PHE A 17 -18.73 -17.84 4.14
C PHE A 17 -18.05 -17.02 5.23
N ARG A 18 -16.98 -17.55 5.85
CA ARG A 18 -16.17 -16.85 6.86
C ARG A 18 -15.41 -15.67 6.25
N ILE A 19 -14.76 -15.87 5.11
CA ILE A 19 -14.09 -14.79 4.36
C ILE A 19 -15.12 -13.71 3.98
N ARG A 20 -16.29 -14.09 3.48
CA ARG A 20 -17.36 -13.14 3.13
C ARG A 20 -17.91 -12.38 4.35
N GLN A 21 -17.99 -12.99 5.52
CA GLN A 21 -18.39 -12.30 6.75
C GLN A 21 -17.31 -11.36 7.29
N GLN A 22 -16.04 -11.68 7.08
CA GLN A 22 -14.90 -10.87 7.53
C GLN A 22 -14.55 -9.75 6.54
N ALA A 23 -14.73 -9.96 5.23
CA ALA A 23 -14.34 -9.01 4.19
C ALA A 23 -14.96 -7.61 4.33
N PRO A 24 -16.24 -7.44 4.74
CA PRO A 24 -16.80 -6.12 5.03
C PRO A 24 -16.15 -5.40 6.22
N GLN A 25 -15.48 -6.15 7.11
CA GLN A 25 -14.74 -5.63 8.26
C GLN A 25 -13.27 -5.35 7.92
N LEU A 26 -12.77 -5.92 6.81
CA LEU A 26 -11.43 -5.69 6.30
C LEU A 26 -11.43 -4.45 5.41
N PHE A 27 -11.27 -3.28 6.03
CA PHE A 27 -10.97 -2.07 5.28
C PHE A 27 -9.58 -2.21 4.65
N PRO A 28 -9.44 -2.03 3.31
CA PRO A 28 -8.14 -2.09 2.67
C PRO A 28 -7.25 -0.99 3.25
N ARG A 29 -6.14 -1.37 3.86
CA ARG A 29 -5.13 -0.43 4.33
C ARG A 29 -4.17 -0.16 3.17
N ILE A 30 -4.36 0.99 2.52
CA ILE A 30 -3.51 1.40 1.40
C ILE A 30 -2.25 2.04 1.98
N SER A 31 -1.08 1.69 1.45
CA SER A 31 0.19 2.33 1.78
C SER A 31 0.91 2.65 0.47
N THR A 32 1.20 3.93 0.26
CA THR A 32 1.90 4.40 -0.94
C THR A 32 3.35 4.66 -0.58
N VAL A 33 4.27 4.02 -1.30
CA VAL A 33 5.71 4.18 -1.09
C VAL A 33 6.35 4.66 -2.39
N ILE A 34 7.08 5.78 -2.32
CA ILE A 34 7.87 6.29 -3.43
C ILE A 34 9.35 6.14 -3.06
N ALA A 35 10.08 5.35 -3.86
CA ALA A 35 11.54 5.39 -3.84
C ALA A 35 11.99 6.43 -4.86
N GLN A 36 12.70 7.48 -4.42
CA GLN A 36 13.14 8.56 -5.29
C GLN A 36 14.67 8.67 -5.33
N PRO A 37 15.34 7.87 -6.18
CA PRO A 37 16.78 7.98 -6.41
C PRO A 37 17.11 9.37 -6.96
N GLY A 38 18.05 10.07 -6.33
CA GLY A 38 18.47 11.42 -6.72
C GLY A 38 17.78 12.55 -5.95
N LEU A 39 16.72 12.26 -5.19
CA LEU A 39 16.27 13.19 -4.14
C LEU A 39 17.19 13.04 -2.93
N SER A 40 17.73 14.14 -2.42
CA SER A 40 18.46 14.18 -1.16
C SER A 40 17.64 14.94 -0.14
N ILE A 41 17.40 14.35 1.03
CA ILE A 41 16.62 14.95 2.11
C ILE A 41 17.25 16.28 2.54
N LYS A 42 18.59 16.34 2.64
CA LYS A 42 19.32 17.54 3.05
C LYS A 42 19.39 18.62 1.98
N ALA A 43 19.43 18.23 0.70
CA ALA A 43 19.54 19.17 -0.41
C ALA A 43 18.18 19.55 -1.03
N SER A 44 17.08 18.98 -0.52
CA SER A 44 15.73 19.29 -1.01
C SER A 44 15.35 20.72 -0.69
N SER A 45 14.80 21.43 -1.67
CA SER A 45 14.26 22.77 -1.44
C SER A 45 12.93 22.70 -0.70
N ASP A 46 12.57 23.78 -0.01
CA ASP A 46 11.26 23.91 0.64
C ASP A 46 10.09 23.74 -0.34
N GLU A 47 10.27 24.14 -1.60
CA GLU A 47 9.26 23.97 -2.64
C GLU A 47 9.05 22.48 -2.98
N GLN A 48 10.15 21.73 -3.14
CA GLN A 48 10.08 20.28 -3.36
C GLN A 48 9.40 19.57 -2.19
N LEU A 49 9.76 19.95 -0.95
CA LEU A 49 9.14 19.38 0.25
C LEU A 49 7.65 19.74 0.35
N ARG A 50 7.26 20.97 0.00
CA ARG A 50 5.84 21.39 -0.05
C ARG A 50 5.03 20.59 -1.07
N LEU A 51 5.58 20.34 -2.25
CA LEU A 51 4.93 19.52 -3.28
C LEU A 51 4.70 18.08 -2.78
N ILE A 52 5.73 17.48 -2.17
CA ILE A 52 5.64 16.14 -1.57
C ILE A 52 4.60 16.10 -0.45
N ALA A 53 4.58 17.11 0.43
CA ALA A 53 3.59 17.21 1.50
C ALA A 53 2.16 17.36 0.98
N GLY A 54 1.96 18.11 -0.10
CA GLY A 54 0.66 18.23 -0.77
C GLY A 54 0.18 16.89 -1.33
N ALA A 55 1.07 16.14 -2.00
CA ALA A 55 0.77 14.80 -2.49
C ALA A 55 0.41 13.84 -1.34
N ALA A 56 1.17 13.88 -0.23
CA ALA A 56 0.89 13.09 0.96
C ALA A 56 -0.50 13.39 1.53
N SER A 57 -0.86 14.68 1.65
CA SER A 57 -2.17 15.10 2.15
C SER A 57 -3.31 14.59 1.27
N TYR A 58 -3.16 14.67 -0.06
CA TYR A 58 -4.14 14.13 -1.00
C TYR A 58 -4.32 12.61 -0.84
N VAL A 59 -3.23 11.84 -0.87
CA VAL A 59 -3.28 10.37 -0.73
C VAL A 59 -3.93 9.96 0.59
N GLN A 60 -3.53 10.59 1.69
CA GLN A 60 -4.13 10.33 3.00
C GLN A 60 -5.63 10.66 3.02
N SER A 61 -6.05 11.76 2.39
CA SER A 61 -7.46 12.17 2.37
C SER A 61 -8.35 11.16 1.64
N VAL A 62 -7.89 10.64 0.49
CA VAL A 62 -8.63 9.75 -0.41
C VAL A 62 -8.58 8.30 0.05
N THR A 63 -7.42 7.83 0.48
CA THR A 63 -7.18 6.41 0.78
C THR A 63 -7.24 6.06 2.26
N LYS A 64 -7.18 7.07 3.14
CA LYS A 64 -6.92 6.92 4.59
C LYS A 64 -5.62 6.14 4.89
N GLY A 65 -4.76 6.03 3.88
CA GLY A 65 -3.53 5.26 3.87
C GLY A 65 -2.27 6.07 4.16
N SER A 66 -1.12 5.40 4.30
CA SER A 66 0.17 6.07 4.48
C SER A 66 0.77 6.54 3.16
N PHE A 67 1.68 7.52 3.23
CA PHE A 67 2.46 8.01 2.11
C PHE A 67 3.89 8.27 2.57
N ASP A 68 4.82 7.44 2.08
CA ASP A 68 6.22 7.44 2.51
C ASP A 68 7.13 7.68 1.30
N VAL A 69 8.04 8.65 1.40
CA VAL A 69 9.03 8.95 0.36
C VAL A 69 10.42 8.66 0.88
N TYR A 70 11.10 7.71 0.24
CA TYR A 70 12.48 7.37 0.53
C TYR A 70 13.41 8.10 -0.41
N ALA A 71 14.39 8.79 0.18
CA ALA A 71 15.37 9.62 -0.49
C ALA A 71 16.75 9.41 0.13
N SER A 72 17.80 9.81 -0.57
CA SER A 72 19.16 9.80 -0.04
C SER A 72 19.31 10.81 1.11
N THR A 73 20.17 10.51 2.08
CA THR A 73 20.39 11.35 3.27
C THR A 73 21.44 12.43 3.04
#